data_AF-A0A6B1FIZ8-F1
#
_entry.id   AF-A0A6B1FIZ8-F1
#
_cell.length_a   1.000
_cell.length_b   1.000
_cell.length_c   1.000
_cell.angle_alpha   90.00
_cell.angle_beta   90.00
_cell.angle_gamma   90.00
#
_symmetry.space_group_name_H-M   'P 1'
#
loop_
_entity.id
_entity.type
_entity.pdbx_description
1 polymer ?
#
loop_
_entity_poly.entity_id
_entity_poly.type
_entity_poly.pdbx_seq_one_letter_code
_entity_poly.pdbx_strand_id
1 'polypeptide(L)'
;MTDLMLPIVNEENSCLPLAVNVVTQYWNVQIPLPVNRAQMYPPDAGSVIMEGIELAEAHNLTVSVLKTDMSGLFSAIDSGIPPIVVLPGLGAVTQHISVLSGYDETTILHYIPEGTEEGIYEGAIPHDIFEDKWSQEDRIAILIGPSDVITQKNSESLRLCLEAERAMLSNNDDKTRSFLEQALSIDRTNATAWLFFADLQNKHGDDDCINSYAECIKLNRRYFLAYSGLGNYYLKRDNIEKSEDNYDRAIQLDPKRSGSIYKNRAYLRNKREAFGLAADDLEQYVKLSPHAPDRGAMQRAILELRKM
;
A
#
# COMPACT_ATOMS: atom_id res chain seq x y z
N MET A 1 -0.78 -26.04 -11.71
CA MET A 1 0.22 -25.18 -11.07
C MET A 1 1.01 -24.53 -12.19
N THR A 2 0.80 -23.24 -12.38
CA THR A 2 1.66 -22.42 -13.26
C THR A 2 2.64 -21.71 -12.35
N ASP A 3 3.92 -21.75 -12.67
CA ASP A 3 4.97 -21.17 -11.84
C ASP A 3 6.13 -20.65 -12.69
N LEU A 4 6.65 -19.48 -12.32
CA LEU A 4 7.71 -18.75 -12.97
C LEU A 4 8.96 -18.81 -12.12
N MET A 5 10.05 -19.32 -12.70
CA MET A 5 11.34 -19.40 -12.02
C MET A 5 11.97 -18.00 -11.89
N LEU A 6 11.71 -17.32 -10.78
CA LEU A 6 12.25 -15.99 -10.50
C LEU A 6 13.70 -16.06 -9.98
N PRO A 7 14.58 -15.13 -10.38
CA PRO A 7 15.94 -15.10 -9.87
C PRO A 7 15.98 -14.66 -8.40
N ILE A 8 16.93 -15.21 -7.63
CA ILE A 8 17.20 -14.75 -6.27
C ILE A 8 17.93 -13.41 -6.36
N VAL A 9 17.32 -12.38 -5.78
CA VAL A 9 17.88 -11.04 -5.69
C VAL A 9 17.99 -10.64 -4.22
N ASN A 10 19.21 -10.30 -3.80
CA ASN A 10 19.52 -9.85 -2.44
C ASN A 10 19.87 -8.35 -2.37
N GLU A 11 19.84 -7.68 -3.52
CA GLU A 11 20.22 -6.28 -3.67
C GLU A 11 18.98 -5.42 -3.93
N GLU A 12 18.73 -4.45 -3.06
CA GLU A 12 17.68 -3.45 -3.26
C GLU A 12 18.07 -2.10 -2.65
N ASN A 13 17.39 -1.05 -3.08
CA ASN A 13 17.30 0.20 -2.34
C ASN A 13 15.96 0.88 -2.62
N SER A 14 15.71 2.02 -1.98
CA SER A 14 14.45 2.76 -2.14
C SER A 14 14.11 3.10 -3.60
N CYS A 15 15.09 3.31 -4.47
CA CYS A 15 14.87 3.66 -5.88
C CYS A 15 14.92 2.47 -6.85
N LEU A 16 15.44 1.32 -6.43
CA LEU A 16 15.31 0.05 -7.15
C LEU A 16 14.75 -0.99 -6.17
N PRO A 17 13.42 -0.96 -5.93
CA PRO A 17 12.76 -1.89 -5.02
C PRO A 17 13.02 -3.34 -5.44
N LEU A 18 13.16 -4.25 -4.48
CA LEU A 18 13.40 -5.67 -4.73
C LEU A 18 12.47 -6.25 -5.81
N ALA A 19 11.17 -5.97 -5.75
CA ALA A 19 10.19 -6.48 -6.72
C ALA A 19 10.52 -6.07 -8.16
N VAL A 20 10.93 -4.82 -8.38
CA VAL A 20 11.35 -4.35 -9.71
C VAL A 20 12.65 -5.03 -10.14
N ASN A 21 13.62 -5.14 -9.23
CA ASN A 21 14.91 -5.77 -9.53
C ASN A 21 14.78 -7.26 -9.89
N VAL A 22 13.93 -7.99 -9.17
CA VAL A 22 13.60 -9.40 -9.46
C VAL A 22 13.04 -9.53 -10.87
N VAL A 23 12.05 -8.70 -11.23
CA VAL A 23 11.42 -8.77 -12.57
C VAL A 23 12.38 -8.33 -13.68
N THR A 24 13.20 -7.29 -13.47
CA THR A 24 14.18 -6.89 -14.49
C THR A 24 15.23 -7.97 -14.72
N GLN A 25 15.72 -8.61 -13.64
CA GLN A 25 16.66 -9.72 -13.75
C GLN A 25 16.04 -10.98 -14.37
N TYR A 26 14.75 -11.25 -14.13
CA TYR A 26 14.01 -12.32 -14.80
C TYR A 26 14.04 -12.15 -16.32
N TRP A 27 13.98 -10.91 -16.81
CA TRP A 27 14.16 -10.57 -18.23
C TRP A 27 15.62 -10.42 -18.67
N ASN A 28 16.59 -10.88 -17.87
CA ASN A 28 18.03 -10.76 -18.11
C ASN A 28 18.53 -9.31 -18.23
N VAL A 29 17.85 -8.36 -17.58
CA VAL A 29 18.24 -6.95 -17.51
C VAL A 29 18.77 -6.63 -16.12
N GLN A 30 20.08 -6.41 -16.03
CA GLN A 30 20.74 -5.97 -14.79
C GLN A 30 20.74 -4.44 -14.72
N ILE A 31 20.13 -3.90 -13.66
CA ILE A 31 20.10 -2.46 -13.39
C ILE A 31 21.04 -2.18 -12.21
N PRO A 32 22.08 -1.34 -12.39
CA PRO A 32 22.95 -0.97 -11.29
C PRO A 32 22.19 -0.23 -10.18
N LEU A 33 22.50 -0.52 -8.92
CA LEU A 33 21.85 0.14 -7.78
C LEU A 33 22.04 1.67 -7.83
N PRO A 34 20.96 2.47 -7.81
CA PRO A 34 21.01 3.92 -7.94
C PRO A 34 21.35 4.62 -6.61
N VAL A 35 22.52 4.32 -6.02
CA VAL A 35 22.90 4.76 -4.65
C VAL A 35 22.76 6.26 -4.42
N ASN A 36 23.18 7.10 -5.38
CA ASN A 36 23.09 8.55 -5.26
C ASN A 36 21.65 9.07 -5.33
N ARG A 37 20.77 8.38 -6.07
CA ARG A 37 19.37 8.78 -6.20
C ARG A 37 18.58 8.43 -4.94
N ALA A 38 18.87 7.28 -4.33
CA ALA A 38 18.28 6.86 -3.07
C ALA A 38 18.50 7.89 -1.93
N GLN A 39 19.65 8.59 -1.94
CA GLN A 39 19.96 9.64 -0.97
C GLN A 39 19.08 10.90 -1.08
N MET A 40 18.31 11.06 -2.15
CA MET A 40 17.38 12.19 -2.32
C MET A 40 16.09 12.01 -1.51
N TYR A 41 15.83 10.80 -1.00
CA TYR A 41 14.63 10.45 -0.26
C TYR A 41 14.93 10.30 1.24
N PRO A 42 13.92 10.54 2.12
CA PRO A 42 14.05 10.23 3.54
C PRO A 42 14.48 8.78 3.77
N PRO A 43 15.31 8.49 4.79
CA PRO A 43 15.76 7.12 5.08
C PRO A 43 14.61 6.12 5.34
N ASP A 44 13.45 6.62 5.78
CA ASP A 44 12.23 5.88 6.11
C ASP A 44 11.15 5.94 5.00
N ALA A 45 11.46 6.50 3.83
CA ALA A 45 10.52 6.65 2.72
C ALA A 45 9.99 5.32 2.15
N GLY A 46 10.64 4.19 2.45
CA GLY A 46 10.31 2.90 1.88
C GLY A 46 10.66 2.80 0.39
N SER A 47 9.88 2.02 -0.35
CA SER A 47 10.05 1.83 -1.80
C SER A 47 9.45 2.99 -2.59
N VAL A 48 10.25 3.61 -3.46
CA VAL A 48 9.83 4.63 -4.42
C VAL A 48 9.59 3.94 -5.77
N ILE A 49 8.43 3.29 -5.92
CA ILE A 49 8.17 2.40 -7.06
C ILE A 49 8.35 3.07 -8.42
N MET A 50 8.00 4.36 -8.53
CA MET A 50 8.15 5.14 -9.76
C MET A 50 9.62 5.26 -10.20
N GLU A 51 10.57 5.34 -9.26
CA GLU A 51 12.00 5.34 -9.59
C GLU A 51 12.43 4.01 -10.23
N GLY A 52 11.93 2.88 -9.70
CA GLY A 52 12.19 1.56 -10.26
C GLY A 52 11.60 1.42 -11.66
N ILE A 53 10.39 1.93 -11.88
CA ILE A 53 9.74 1.96 -13.20
C ILE A 53 10.58 2.74 -14.22
N GLU A 54 11.00 3.96 -13.88
CA GLU A 54 11.81 4.78 -14.79
C GLU A 54 13.17 4.14 -15.07
N LEU A 55 13.76 3.45 -14.10
CA LEU A 55 15.00 2.69 -14.31
C LEU A 55 14.78 1.51 -15.26
N ALA A 56 13.70 0.75 -15.12
CA ALA A 56 13.36 -0.33 -16.04
C ALA A 56 13.19 0.18 -17.49
N GLU A 57 12.47 1.29 -17.65
CA GLU A 57 12.26 1.93 -18.96
C GLU A 57 13.56 2.46 -19.57
N ALA A 58 14.43 3.06 -18.75
CA ALA A 58 15.75 3.50 -19.18
C ALA A 58 16.65 2.34 -19.68
N HIS A 59 16.32 1.09 -19.30
CA HIS A 59 16.99 -0.13 -19.76
C HIS A 59 16.18 -0.90 -20.81
N ASN A 60 15.33 -0.20 -21.57
CA ASN A 60 14.55 -0.72 -22.71
C ASN A 60 13.46 -1.74 -22.35
N LEU A 61 13.01 -1.78 -21.10
CA LEU A 61 11.81 -2.52 -20.73
C LEU A 61 10.57 -1.65 -20.92
N THR A 62 9.46 -2.28 -21.23
CA THR A 62 8.13 -1.66 -21.23
C THR A 62 7.47 -1.91 -19.90
N VAL A 63 6.84 -0.86 -19.35
CA VAL A 63 6.08 -0.95 -18.11
C VAL A 63 4.62 -0.61 -18.37
N SER A 64 3.72 -1.47 -17.88
CA SER A 64 2.29 -1.25 -17.89
C SER A 64 1.76 -1.27 -16.47
N VAL A 65 1.29 -0.12 -15.99
CA VAL A 65 0.57 0.02 -14.73
C VAL A 65 -0.92 -0.06 -15.05
N LEU A 66 -1.63 -1.03 -14.48
CA LEU A 66 -3.03 -1.25 -14.81
C LEU A 66 -3.85 -1.68 -13.59
N LYS A 67 -5.16 -1.48 -13.72
CA LYS A 67 -6.15 -2.13 -12.87
C LYS A 67 -6.59 -3.41 -13.55
N THR A 68 -6.61 -4.52 -12.80
CA THR A 68 -7.02 -5.81 -13.36
C THR A 68 -7.76 -6.65 -12.32
N ASP A 69 -8.07 -7.89 -12.67
CA ASP A 69 -8.68 -8.88 -11.79
C ASP A 69 -7.83 -10.15 -11.76
N MET A 70 -8.29 -11.15 -11.00
CA MET A 70 -7.60 -12.44 -10.88
C MET A 70 -7.36 -13.11 -12.23
N SER A 71 -8.32 -13.03 -13.16
CA SER A 71 -8.17 -13.61 -14.49
C SER A 71 -7.09 -12.89 -15.29
N GLY A 72 -6.99 -11.56 -15.17
CA GLY A 72 -5.93 -10.80 -15.81
C GLY A 72 -4.55 -11.09 -15.23
N LEU A 73 -4.43 -11.27 -13.91
CA LEU A 73 -3.18 -11.69 -13.27
C LEU A 73 -2.75 -13.08 -13.75
N PHE A 74 -3.67 -14.05 -13.74
CA PHE A 74 -3.37 -15.41 -14.19
C PHE A 74 -2.99 -15.45 -15.67
N SER A 75 -3.68 -14.67 -16.51
CA SER A 75 -3.31 -14.55 -17.92
C SER A 75 -1.91 -13.98 -18.12
N ALA A 76 -1.46 -13.04 -17.27
CA ALA A 76 -0.10 -12.51 -17.33
C ALA A 76 0.92 -13.59 -16.93
N ILE A 77 0.67 -14.31 -15.83
CA ILE A 77 1.52 -15.41 -15.36
C ILE A 77 1.62 -16.52 -16.41
N ASP A 78 0.49 -16.96 -16.98
CA ASP A 78 0.46 -17.99 -18.03
C ASP A 78 1.19 -17.55 -19.31
N SER A 79 1.32 -16.24 -19.53
CA SER A 79 2.10 -15.66 -20.63
C SER A 79 3.59 -15.46 -20.28
N GLY A 80 4.04 -15.95 -19.11
CA GLY A 80 5.43 -15.81 -18.67
C GLY A 80 5.77 -14.44 -18.09
N ILE A 81 4.78 -13.61 -17.75
CA ILE A 81 4.98 -12.25 -17.23
C ILE A 81 4.73 -12.26 -15.72
N PRO A 82 5.77 -12.07 -14.88
CA PRO A 82 5.60 -12.00 -13.43
C PRO A 82 4.99 -10.65 -13.03
N PRO A 83 3.73 -10.60 -12.56
CA PRO A 83 3.08 -9.36 -12.15
C PRO A 83 3.63 -8.88 -10.81
N ILE A 84 3.83 -7.57 -10.70
CA ILE A 84 4.06 -6.91 -9.42
C ILE A 84 2.71 -6.38 -8.91
N VAL A 85 2.35 -6.69 -7.67
CA VAL A 85 1.10 -6.24 -7.04
C VAL A 85 1.37 -5.50 -5.74
N VAL A 86 0.46 -4.60 -5.39
CA VAL A 86 0.48 -3.89 -4.10
C VAL A 86 -0.48 -4.58 -3.15
N LEU A 87 0.03 -5.07 -2.03
CA LEU A 87 -0.77 -5.64 -0.96
C LEU A 87 -0.65 -4.79 0.30
N PRO A 88 -1.71 -4.66 1.11
CA PRO A 88 -1.58 -4.13 2.45
C PRO A 88 -0.62 -5.03 3.24
N GLY A 89 0.39 -4.42 3.87
CA GLY A 89 1.47 -5.15 4.54
C GLY A 89 0.99 -6.12 5.62
N LEU A 90 1.72 -7.22 5.80
CA LEU A 90 1.59 -8.12 6.94
C LEU A 90 2.28 -7.48 8.17
N GLY A 91 1.65 -6.49 8.79
CA GLY A 91 2.17 -5.82 9.99
C GLY A 91 2.19 -4.29 9.88
N ALA A 92 2.65 -3.64 10.96
CA ALA A 92 2.52 -2.19 11.17
C ALA A 92 3.43 -1.30 10.30
N VAL A 93 4.03 -1.80 9.20
CA VAL A 93 4.93 -1.00 8.36
C VAL A 93 4.80 -1.39 6.88
N THR A 94 4.61 -0.35 6.04
CA THR A 94 4.71 -0.28 4.56
C THR A 94 3.80 -1.20 3.73
N GLN A 95 3.22 -0.64 2.66
CA GLN A 95 2.64 -1.42 1.58
C GLN A 95 3.66 -2.47 1.13
N HIS A 96 3.20 -3.73 1.00
CA HIS A 96 4.04 -4.82 0.54
C HIS A 96 3.87 -4.93 -0.97
N ILE A 97 4.89 -4.49 -1.69
CA ILE A 97 5.00 -4.72 -3.12
C ILE A 97 5.53 -6.15 -3.28
N SER A 98 4.78 -7.00 -3.97
CA SER A 98 5.11 -8.41 -4.15
C SER A 98 5.13 -8.80 -5.62
N VAL A 99 6.05 -9.68 -5.99
CA VAL A 99 6.08 -10.29 -7.32
C VAL A 99 5.34 -11.62 -7.25
N LEU A 100 4.35 -11.83 -8.11
CA LEU A 100 3.70 -13.13 -8.20
C LEU A 100 4.53 -14.04 -9.10
N SER A 101 4.88 -15.22 -8.60
CA SER A 101 5.59 -16.25 -9.36
C SER A 101 4.62 -17.23 -10.00
N GLY A 102 3.45 -17.46 -9.41
CA GLY A 102 2.58 -18.54 -9.87
C GLY A 102 1.23 -18.61 -9.18
N TYR A 103 0.48 -19.65 -9.50
CA TYR A 103 -0.77 -19.99 -8.83
C TYR A 103 -1.13 -21.47 -9.00
N ASP A 104 -1.95 -21.97 -8.07
CA ASP A 104 -2.65 -23.25 -8.18
C ASP A 104 -4.17 -23.07 -8.01
N GLU A 105 -4.90 -24.17 -7.79
CA GLU A 105 -6.37 -24.16 -7.67
C GLU A 105 -6.90 -23.30 -6.51
N THR A 106 -6.08 -23.03 -5.49
CA THR A 106 -6.52 -22.38 -4.25
C THR A 106 -5.60 -21.29 -3.74
N THR A 107 -4.37 -21.20 -4.26
CA THR A 107 -3.33 -20.29 -3.77
C THR A 107 -2.65 -19.54 -4.91
N ILE A 108 -2.17 -18.34 -4.57
CA ILE A 108 -1.24 -17.55 -5.36
C ILE A 108 0.14 -17.70 -4.72
N LEU A 109 1.14 -17.92 -5.57
CA LEU A 109 2.54 -17.98 -5.20
C LEU A 109 3.16 -16.60 -5.40
N HIS A 110 3.89 -16.13 -4.39
CA HIS A 110 4.58 -14.84 -4.45
C HIS A 110 6.02 -14.96 -3.95
N TYR A 111 6.88 -14.12 -4.51
CA TYR A 111 8.31 -14.11 -4.24
C TYR A 111 8.60 -13.74 -2.78
N ILE A 112 9.43 -14.55 -2.12
CA ILE A 112 10.01 -14.25 -0.81
C ILE A 112 11.55 -14.26 -0.93
N PRO A 113 12.24 -13.14 -0.66
CA PRO A 113 13.70 -13.04 -0.82
C PRO A 113 14.49 -13.97 0.08
N GLU A 114 14.05 -14.14 1.33
CA GLU A 114 14.64 -15.08 2.28
C GLU A 114 13.86 -16.39 2.23
N GLY A 115 14.43 -17.40 1.57
CA GLY A 115 13.80 -18.72 1.51
C GLY A 115 13.47 -19.26 2.91
N THR A 116 12.41 -20.06 3.01
CA THR A 116 12.19 -20.89 4.21
C THR A 116 13.28 -21.98 4.27
N GLU A 117 13.46 -22.65 5.42
CA GLU A 117 14.60 -23.50 5.85
C GLU A 117 15.22 -24.48 4.82
N GLU A 118 14.62 -24.68 3.64
CA GLU A 118 15.06 -25.55 2.55
C GLU A 118 15.36 -24.84 1.21
N GLY A 119 15.46 -23.50 1.17
CA GLY A 119 15.69 -22.77 -0.08
C GLY A 119 14.45 -22.71 -0.98
N ILE A 120 13.26 -22.71 -0.38
CA ILE A 120 11.99 -22.46 -1.05
C ILE A 120 11.70 -20.96 -0.94
N TYR A 121 11.72 -20.25 -2.08
CA TYR A 121 11.67 -18.78 -2.21
C TYR A 121 10.27 -18.25 -2.52
N GLU A 122 9.25 -18.97 -2.06
CA GLU A 122 7.85 -18.75 -2.44
C GLU A 122 6.95 -18.82 -1.23
N GLY A 123 6.13 -17.78 -1.06
CA GLY A 123 4.99 -17.77 -0.14
C GLY A 123 3.73 -18.17 -0.88
N ALA A 124 2.80 -18.81 -0.18
CA ALA A 124 1.48 -19.14 -0.71
C ALA A 124 0.40 -18.32 0.02
N ILE A 125 -0.43 -17.62 -0.75
CA ILE A 125 -1.56 -16.85 -0.24
C ILE A 125 -2.85 -17.48 -0.80
N PRO A 126 -3.80 -17.94 0.04
CA PRO A 126 -5.10 -18.38 -0.43
C PRO A 126 -5.80 -17.31 -1.29
N HIS A 127 -6.46 -17.72 -2.37
CA HIS A 127 -7.06 -16.79 -3.34
C HIS A 127 -8.02 -15.80 -2.71
N ASP A 128 -8.84 -16.25 -1.75
CA ASP A 128 -9.81 -15.41 -1.04
C ASP A 128 -9.11 -14.35 -0.18
N ILE A 129 -8.03 -14.71 0.50
CA ILE A 129 -7.22 -13.79 1.30
C ILE A 129 -6.47 -12.80 0.39
N PHE A 130 -5.90 -13.28 -0.71
CA PHE A 130 -5.21 -12.42 -1.67
C PHE A 130 -6.17 -11.38 -2.26
N GLU A 131 -7.30 -11.82 -2.78
CA GLU A 131 -8.31 -10.94 -3.37
C GLU A 131 -8.89 -9.97 -2.32
N ASP A 132 -9.13 -10.44 -1.09
CA ASP A 132 -9.55 -9.59 0.02
C ASP A 132 -8.60 -8.42 0.25
N LYS A 133 -7.30 -8.68 0.20
CA LYS A 133 -6.22 -7.72 0.49
C LYS A 133 -5.93 -6.83 -0.71
N TRP A 134 -5.75 -7.42 -1.89
CA TRP A 134 -5.44 -6.70 -3.13
C TRP A 134 -6.56 -5.77 -3.59
N SER A 135 -7.82 -6.16 -3.37
CA SER A 135 -8.97 -5.28 -3.63
C SER A 135 -9.01 -4.03 -2.75
N GLN A 136 -8.33 -4.02 -1.58
CA GLN A 136 -8.20 -2.81 -0.77
C GLN A 136 -7.21 -1.80 -1.36
N GLU A 137 -6.36 -2.23 -2.30
CA GLU A 137 -5.36 -1.41 -3.00
C GLU A 137 -5.74 -1.25 -4.49
N ASP A 138 -7.06 -1.19 -4.75
CA ASP A 138 -7.70 -0.98 -6.05
C ASP A 138 -7.35 -1.96 -7.17
N ARG A 139 -6.83 -3.14 -6.80
CA ARG A 139 -6.38 -4.19 -7.73
C ARG A 139 -5.37 -3.70 -8.77
N ILE A 140 -4.42 -2.89 -8.32
CA ILE A 140 -3.33 -2.38 -9.16
C ILE A 140 -2.30 -3.49 -9.38
N ALA A 141 -1.89 -3.65 -10.64
CA ALA A 141 -0.77 -4.48 -11.05
C ALA A 141 0.20 -3.67 -11.91
N ILE A 142 1.48 -3.99 -11.81
CA ILE A 142 2.55 -3.45 -12.63
C ILE A 142 3.18 -4.63 -13.38
N LEU A 143 3.17 -4.56 -14.71
CA LEU A 143 3.82 -5.52 -15.59
C LEU A 143 5.05 -4.87 -16.18
N ILE A 144 6.19 -5.56 -16.10
CA ILE A 144 7.47 -5.11 -16.65
C ILE A 144 7.99 -6.22 -17.55
N GLY A 145 8.44 -5.87 -18.76
CA GLY A 145 9.03 -6.84 -19.69
C GLY A 145 9.37 -6.23 -21.05
N PRO A 146 9.89 -7.04 -21.98
CA PRO A 146 10.15 -6.61 -23.36
C PRO A 146 8.89 -6.04 -24.05
N SER A 147 9.08 -5.11 -24.99
CA SER A 147 7.97 -4.40 -25.66
C SER A 147 7.10 -5.29 -26.56
N ASP A 148 7.63 -6.43 -27.00
CA ASP A 148 6.91 -7.46 -27.75
C ASP A 148 6.13 -8.42 -26.83
N VAL A 149 6.42 -8.41 -25.53
CA VAL A 149 5.73 -9.22 -24.52
C VAL A 149 4.62 -8.42 -23.83
N ILE A 150 4.91 -7.18 -23.42
CA ILE A 150 3.95 -6.33 -22.70
C ILE A 150 2.99 -5.67 -23.70
N THR A 151 1.79 -6.23 -23.80
CA THR A 151 0.73 -5.75 -24.71
C THR A 151 -0.41 -5.06 -23.98
N GLN A 152 -0.47 -5.19 -22.65
CA GLN A 152 -1.50 -4.59 -21.81
C GLN A 152 -1.39 -3.07 -21.84
N LYS A 153 -2.53 -2.40 -22.03
CA LYS A 153 -2.58 -0.94 -22.09
C LYS A 153 -2.22 -0.33 -20.73
N ASN A 154 -1.19 0.51 -20.73
CA ASN A 154 -0.80 1.30 -19.56
C ASN A 154 -1.89 2.32 -19.19
N SER A 155 -2.24 2.39 -17.92
CA SER A 155 -3.13 3.42 -17.37
C SER A 155 -2.33 4.65 -17.00
N GLU A 156 -2.47 5.70 -17.82
CA GLU A 156 -1.83 7.00 -17.56
C GLU A 156 -2.29 7.61 -16.23
N SER A 157 -3.57 7.44 -15.88
CA SER A 157 -4.11 7.92 -14.59
C SER A 157 -3.46 7.22 -13.40
N LEU A 158 -3.27 5.88 -13.43
CA LEU A 158 -2.58 5.17 -12.35
C LEU A 158 -1.10 5.51 -12.29
N ARG A 159 -0.45 5.67 -13.45
CA ARG A 159 0.96 6.10 -13.49
C ARG A 159 1.15 7.48 -12.85
N LEU A 160 0.24 8.42 -13.10
CA LEU A 160 0.23 9.73 -12.44
C LEU A 160 0.01 9.62 -10.93
N CYS A 161 -0.69 8.60 -10.42
CA CYS A 161 -0.76 8.35 -8.98
C CYS A 161 0.61 7.95 -8.39
N LEU A 162 1.40 7.14 -9.11
CA LEU A 162 2.76 6.77 -8.66
C LEU A 162 3.71 8.00 -8.68
N GLU A 163 3.52 8.90 -9.65
CA GLU A 163 4.20 10.19 -9.69
C GLU A 163 3.82 11.10 -8.52
N ALA A 164 2.53 11.17 -8.21
CA ALA A 164 2.03 11.91 -7.05
C ALA A 164 2.61 11.35 -5.75
N GLU A 165 2.62 10.04 -5.57
CA GLU A 165 3.21 9.37 -4.40
C GLU A 165 4.71 9.71 -4.25
N ARG A 166 5.48 9.62 -5.34
CA ARG A 166 6.89 10.06 -5.33
C ARG A 166 7.03 11.53 -4.91
N ALA A 167 6.19 12.42 -5.42
CA ALA A 167 6.20 13.83 -5.05
C ALA A 167 5.83 14.06 -3.57
N MET A 168 4.90 13.26 -3.02
CA MET A 168 4.52 13.30 -1.60
C MET A 168 5.70 12.94 -0.69
N LEU A 169 6.52 11.95 -1.07
CA LEU A 169 7.74 11.58 -0.32
C LEU A 169 8.76 12.74 -0.25
N SER A 170 8.80 13.59 -1.28
CA SER A 170 9.61 14.80 -1.30
C SER A 170 8.90 16.03 -0.71
N ASN A 171 7.72 15.87 -0.10
CA ASN A 171 6.86 16.95 0.39
C ASN A 171 6.56 18.04 -0.65
N ASN A 172 6.50 17.68 -1.93
CA ASN A 172 6.20 18.60 -3.01
C ASN A 172 4.69 18.60 -3.30
N ASP A 173 3.95 19.34 -2.48
CA ASP A 173 2.48 19.39 -2.52
C ASP A 173 1.95 19.97 -3.85
N ASP A 174 2.67 20.91 -4.46
CA ASP A 174 2.31 21.51 -5.76
C ASP A 174 2.35 20.47 -6.90
N LYS A 175 3.45 19.71 -6.99
CA LYS A 175 3.56 18.62 -7.97
C LYS A 175 2.54 17.51 -7.68
N THR A 176 2.37 17.16 -6.41
CA THR A 176 1.40 16.15 -5.98
C THR A 176 0.00 16.54 -6.47
N ARG A 177 -0.45 17.77 -6.18
CA ARG A 177 -1.73 18.29 -6.64
C ARG A 177 -1.86 18.22 -8.17
N SER A 178 -0.85 18.71 -8.88
CA SER A 178 -0.86 18.75 -10.34
C SER A 178 -1.00 17.36 -10.97
N PHE A 179 -0.27 16.36 -10.46
CA PHE A 179 -0.37 14.99 -10.96
C PHE A 179 -1.75 14.38 -10.68
N LEU A 180 -2.31 14.62 -9.49
CA LEU A 180 -3.62 14.09 -9.12
C LEU A 180 -4.77 14.73 -9.90
N GLU A 181 -4.72 16.04 -10.14
CA GLU A 181 -5.68 16.74 -10.99
C GLU A 181 -5.65 16.20 -12.43
N GLN A 182 -4.44 15.96 -12.97
CA GLN A 182 -4.28 15.32 -14.27
C GLN A 182 -4.82 13.88 -14.27
N ALA A 183 -4.49 13.08 -13.26
CA ALA A 183 -4.96 11.70 -13.14
C ALA A 183 -6.49 11.62 -13.15
N LEU A 184 -7.15 12.50 -12.40
CA LEU A 184 -8.60 12.60 -12.31
C LEU A 184 -9.24 13.22 -13.57
N SER A 185 -8.50 14.04 -14.33
CA SER A 185 -8.97 14.53 -15.63
C SER A 185 -9.01 13.42 -16.69
N ILE A 186 -8.07 12.47 -16.61
CA ILE A 186 -7.97 11.31 -17.50
C ILE A 186 -9.00 10.24 -17.12
N ASP A 187 -9.09 9.92 -15.83
CA ASP A 187 -9.99 8.90 -15.30
C ASP A 187 -10.54 9.29 -13.93
N ARG A 188 -11.81 9.72 -13.91
CA ARG A 188 -12.52 10.03 -12.66
C ARG A 188 -12.93 8.81 -11.86
N THR A 189 -12.76 7.61 -12.39
CA THR A 189 -13.08 6.35 -11.71
C THR A 189 -11.87 5.72 -11.00
N ASN A 190 -10.71 6.39 -11.05
CA ASN A 190 -9.51 5.99 -10.33
C ASN A 190 -9.65 6.30 -8.81
N ALA A 191 -9.92 5.27 -8.02
CA ALA A 191 -10.12 5.41 -6.58
C ALA A 191 -8.83 5.82 -5.84
N THR A 192 -7.67 5.38 -6.33
CA THR A 192 -6.35 5.73 -5.77
C THR A 192 -6.05 7.21 -5.94
N ALA A 193 -6.37 7.80 -7.10
CA ALA A 193 -6.22 9.24 -7.32
C ALA A 193 -7.08 10.06 -6.33
N TRP A 194 -8.35 9.64 -6.12
CA TRP A 194 -9.21 10.28 -5.14
C TRP A 194 -8.71 10.14 -3.70
N LEU A 195 -8.14 8.98 -3.32
CA LEU A 195 -7.50 8.81 -2.01
C LEU A 195 -6.37 9.82 -1.83
N PHE A 196 -5.40 9.82 -2.74
CA PHE A 196 -4.21 10.67 -2.59
C PHE A 196 -4.57 12.14 -2.61
N PHE A 197 -5.60 12.54 -3.37
CA PHE A 197 -6.10 13.91 -3.36
C PHE A 197 -6.75 14.28 -2.03
N ALA A 198 -7.55 13.37 -1.46
CA ALA A 198 -8.15 13.54 -0.16
C ALA A 198 -7.09 13.63 0.97
N ASP A 199 -6.05 12.79 0.91
CA ASP A 199 -4.95 12.81 1.87
C ASP A 199 -4.16 14.13 1.81
N LEU A 200 -3.90 14.64 0.60
CA LEU A 200 -3.28 15.96 0.40
C LEU A 200 -4.15 17.09 1.00
N GLN A 201 -5.46 17.07 0.73
CA GLN A 201 -6.39 18.06 1.30
C GLN A 201 -6.44 17.96 2.84
N ASN A 202 -6.53 16.76 3.39
CA ASN A 202 -6.54 16.50 4.83
C ASN A 202 -5.23 16.94 5.52
N LYS A 203 -4.08 16.77 4.85
CA LYS A 203 -2.78 17.29 5.31
C LYS A 203 -2.83 18.81 5.51
N HIS A 204 -3.49 19.54 4.60
CA HIS A 204 -3.66 20.99 4.70
C HIS A 204 -4.87 21.43 5.55
N GLY A 205 -5.66 20.48 6.07
CA GLY A 205 -6.88 20.79 6.81
C GLY A 205 -7.96 21.41 5.94
N ASP A 206 -7.99 21.08 4.65
CA ASP A 206 -9.03 21.45 3.70
C ASP A 206 -10.24 20.50 3.85
N ASP A 207 -11.42 21.09 4.05
CA ASP A 207 -12.67 20.36 4.30
C ASP A 207 -13.15 19.62 3.03
N ASP A 208 -12.66 20.00 1.84
CA ASP A 208 -12.96 19.30 0.58
C ASP A 208 -12.45 17.84 0.58
N CYS A 209 -11.52 17.48 1.48
CA CYS A 209 -11.08 16.09 1.64
C CYS A 209 -12.25 15.14 1.90
N ILE A 210 -13.32 15.59 2.57
CA ILE A 210 -14.50 14.77 2.85
C ILE A 210 -15.13 14.29 1.54
N ASN A 211 -15.26 15.18 0.56
CA ASN A 211 -15.85 14.86 -0.74
C ASN A 211 -14.94 13.92 -1.54
N SER A 212 -13.62 14.17 -1.52
CA SER A 212 -12.63 13.32 -2.20
C SER A 212 -12.58 11.91 -1.61
N TYR A 213 -12.59 11.77 -0.28
CA TYR A 213 -12.71 10.46 0.37
C TYR A 213 -14.06 9.79 0.05
N ALA A 214 -15.15 10.54 -0.02
CA ALA A 214 -16.46 9.99 -0.37
C ALA A 214 -16.49 9.43 -1.80
N GLU A 215 -15.87 10.10 -2.79
CA GLU A 215 -15.74 9.56 -4.14
C GLU A 215 -14.81 8.32 -4.16
N CYS A 216 -13.70 8.33 -3.44
CA CYS A 216 -12.84 7.15 -3.27
C CYS A 216 -13.64 5.94 -2.73
N ILE A 217 -14.39 6.12 -1.63
CA ILE A 217 -15.20 5.06 -1.00
C ILE A 217 -16.34 4.58 -1.90
N LYS A 218 -16.95 5.48 -2.67
CA LYS A 218 -17.99 5.14 -3.64
C LYS A 218 -17.45 4.22 -4.75
N LEU A 219 -16.23 4.48 -5.22
CA LEU A 219 -15.54 3.65 -6.22
C LEU A 219 -14.99 2.36 -5.62
N ASN A 220 -14.46 2.41 -4.41
CA ASN A 220 -13.94 1.26 -3.69
C ASN A 220 -14.30 1.31 -2.20
N ARG A 221 -15.35 0.57 -1.82
CA ARG A 221 -15.83 0.47 -0.42
C ARG A 221 -14.91 -0.32 0.50
N ARG A 222 -13.86 -0.94 -0.05
CA ARG A 222 -12.87 -1.74 0.69
C ARG A 222 -11.56 -0.97 0.92
N TYR A 223 -11.50 0.31 0.53
CA TYR A 223 -10.31 1.14 0.69
C TYR A 223 -10.10 1.53 2.16
N PHE A 224 -9.37 0.70 2.90
CA PHE A 224 -9.04 0.89 4.31
C PHE A 224 -8.52 2.30 4.62
N LEU A 225 -7.62 2.80 3.78
CA LEU A 225 -6.98 4.10 3.96
C LEU A 225 -7.95 5.28 3.86
N ALA A 226 -9.01 5.19 3.07
CA ALA A 226 -9.99 6.28 2.95
C ALA A 226 -10.78 6.46 4.26
N TYR A 227 -11.22 5.36 4.87
CA TYR A 227 -11.88 5.39 6.18
C TYR A 227 -10.92 5.83 7.28
N SER A 228 -9.68 5.34 7.28
CA SER A 228 -8.65 5.79 8.21
C SER A 228 -8.38 7.30 8.09
N GLY A 229 -8.28 7.81 6.86
CA GLY A 229 -8.07 9.22 6.54
C GLY A 229 -9.22 10.12 7.02
N LEU A 230 -10.47 9.74 6.75
CA LEU A 230 -11.66 10.41 7.29
C LEU A 230 -11.70 10.40 8.82
N GLY A 231 -11.37 9.26 9.43
CA GLY A 231 -11.28 9.15 10.89
C GLY A 231 -10.27 10.13 11.47
N ASN A 232 -9.07 10.20 10.87
CA ASN A 232 -8.02 11.15 11.25
C ASN A 232 -8.46 12.61 11.05
N TYR A 233 -9.16 12.91 9.95
CA TYR A 233 -9.69 14.25 9.67
C TYR A 233 -10.67 14.69 10.76
N TYR A 234 -11.66 13.85 11.11
CA TYR A 234 -12.63 14.16 12.15
C TYR A 234 -12.02 14.21 13.55
N LEU A 235 -10.99 13.40 13.82
CA LEU A 235 -10.20 13.48 15.05
C LEU A 235 -9.55 14.86 15.20
N LYS A 236 -8.93 15.41 14.14
CA LYS A 236 -8.32 16.76 14.17
C LYS A 236 -9.35 17.88 14.42
N ARG A 237 -10.63 17.63 14.11
CA ARG A 237 -11.76 18.55 14.31
C ARG A 237 -12.54 18.28 15.60
N ASP A 238 -12.04 17.38 16.45
CA ASP A 238 -12.70 16.92 17.67
C ASP A 238 -14.14 16.39 17.47
N ASN A 239 -14.46 15.94 16.25
CA ASN A 239 -15.74 15.31 15.95
C ASN A 239 -15.63 13.81 16.29
N ILE A 240 -15.83 13.50 17.56
CA ILE A 240 -15.58 12.17 18.11
C ILE A 240 -16.46 11.10 17.44
N GLU A 241 -17.75 11.36 17.28
CA GLU A 241 -18.70 10.40 16.72
C GLU A 241 -18.33 9.99 15.29
N LYS A 242 -18.11 10.97 14.40
CA LYS A 242 -17.73 10.67 13.01
C LYS A 242 -16.35 10.04 12.91
N SER A 243 -15.42 10.41 13.79
CA SER A 243 -14.09 9.81 13.81
C SER A 243 -14.15 8.34 14.20
N GLU A 244 -14.91 8.01 15.26
CA GLU A 244 -15.13 6.65 15.72
C GLU A 244 -15.84 5.79 14.65
N ASP A 245 -16.90 6.29 14.02
CA ASP A 245 -17.60 5.58 12.94
C ASP A 245 -16.67 5.19 11.78
N ASN A 246 -15.79 6.10 11.37
CA ASN A 246 -14.86 5.84 10.26
C ASN A 246 -13.73 4.90 10.69
N TYR A 247 -13.22 5.03 11.91
CA TYR A 247 -12.26 4.07 12.46
C TYR A 247 -12.84 2.67 12.62
N ASP A 248 -14.10 2.53 13.02
CA ASP A 248 -14.79 1.25 13.11
C ASP A 248 -14.88 0.57 11.75
N ARG A 249 -15.18 1.34 10.69
CA ARG A 249 -15.18 0.83 9.31
C ARG A 249 -13.80 0.38 8.84
N ALA A 250 -12.75 1.16 9.11
CA ALA A 250 -11.39 0.77 8.79
C ALA A 250 -10.98 -0.52 9.54
N ILE A 251 -11.27 -0.61 10.84
CA ILE A 251 -11.01 -1.80 11.66
C ILE A 251 -11.74 -3.03 11.13
N GLN A 252 -13.00 -2.89 10.69
CA GLN A 252 -13.75 -4.01 10.09
C GLN A 252 -13.11 -4.52 8.79
N LEU A 253 -12.52 -3.63 7.98
CA LEU A 253 -11.87 -3.99 6.72
C LEU A 253 -10.52 -4.67 6.94
N ASP A 254 -9.70 -4.15 7.87
CA ASP A 254 -8.43 -4.78 8.20
C ASP A 254 -8.04 -4.57 9.67
N PRO A 255 -8.43 -5.51 10.57
CA PRO A 255 -8.06 -5.43 11.98
C PRO A 255 -6.55 -5.48 12.22
N LYS A 256 -5.79 -6.14 11.34
CA LYS A 256 -4.34 -6.32 11.51
C LYS A 256 -3.57 -5.05 11.14
N ARG A 257 -4.06 -4.29 10.17
CA ARG A 257 -3.51 -2.98 9.75
C ARG A 257 -3.90 -1.83 10.70
N SER A 258 -4.83 -2.06 11.62
CA SER A 258 -5.48 -1.02 12.42
C SER A 258 -4.72 -0.56 13.67
N GLY A 259 -3.44 -0.90 13.84
CA GLY A 259 -2.67 -0.54 15.05
C GLY A 259 -2.77 0.95 15.41
N SER A 260 -2.43 1.84 14.47
CA SER A 260 -2.52 3.30 14.68
C SER A 260 -3.95 3.78 14.93
N ILE A 261 -4.93 3.14 14.29
CA ILE A 261 -6.36 3.45 14.46
C ILE A 261 -6.81 3.13 15.88
N TYR A 262 -6.45 1.97 16.42
CA TYR A 262 -6.76 1.62 17.81
C TYR A 262 -6.19 2.66 18.79
N LYS A 263 -4.94 3.09 18.60
CA LYS A 263 -4.35 4.16 19.44
C LYS A 263 -5.16 5.47 19.34
N ASN A 264 -5.53 5.88 18.13
CA ASN A 264 -6.31 7.11 17.91
C ASN A 264 -7.73 7.01 18.50
N ARG A 265 -8.40 5.86 18.37
CA ARG A 265 -9.74 5.63 18.92
C ARG A 265 -9.71 5.53 20.45
N ALA A 266 -8.65 4.97 21.03
CA ALA A 266 -8.45 5.00 22.48
C ALA A 266 -8.39 6.43 23.04
N TYR A 267 -7.69 7.33 22.35
CA TYR A 267 -7.63 8.75 22.72
C TYR A 267 -9.03 9.40 22.71
N LEU A 268 -9.83 9.13 21.68
CA LEU A 268 -11.21 9.62 21.57
C LEU A 268 -12.11 9.09 22.69
N ARG A 269 -12.02 7.79 22.98
CA ARG A 269 -12.82 7.13 24.01
C ARG A 269 -12.44 7.62 25.41
N ASN A 270 -11.16 7.85 25.65
CA ASN A 270 -10.69 8.47 26.88
C ASN A 270 -11.27 9.88 27.08
N LYS A 271 -11.35 10.71 26.03
CA LYS A 271 -12.00 12.03 26.12
C LYS A 271 -13.49 11.96 26.49
N ARG A 272 -14.17 10.86 26.14
CA ARG A 272 -15.57 10.60 26.48
C ARG A 272 -15.75 9.82 27.78
N GLU A 273 -14.68 9.68 28.57
CA GLU A 273 -14.67 8.92 29.83
C GLU A 273 -15.06 7.44 29.65
N ALA A 274 -14.95 6.91 28.42
CA ALA A 274 -15.15 5.50 28.11
C ALA A 274 -13.85 4.71 28.39
N PHE A 275 -13.36 4.78 29.63
CA PHE A 275 -12.02 4.32 30.02
C PHE A 275 -11.79 2.83 29.73
N GLY A 276 -12.79 1.99 29.97
CA GLY A 276 -12.71 0.55 29.67
C GLY A 276 -12.45 0.26 28.19
N LEU A 277 -13.20 0.92 27.30
CA LEU A 277 -13.04 0.77 25.85
C LEU A 277 -11.72 1.40 25.34
N ALA A 278 -11.28 2.49 25.97
CA ALA A 278 -9.98 3.08 25.67
C ALA A 278 -8.82 2.12 26.03
N ALA A 279 -8.92 1.44 27.18
CA ALA A 279 -7.94 0.43 27.59
C ALA A 279 -7.93 -0.77 26.62
N ASP A 280 -9.10 -1.27 26.22
CA ASP A 280 -9.22 -2.36 25.23
C ASP A 280 -8.53 -2.01 23.90
N ASP A 281 -8.71 -0.77 23.42
CA ASP A 281 -8.08 -0.29 22.19
C ASP A 281 -6.55 -0.18 22.33
N LEU A 282 -6.05 0.35 23.45
CA LEU A 282 -4.60 0.40 23.69
C LEU A 282 -3.99 -1.01 23.77
N GLU A 283 -4.70 -1.99 24.32
CA GLU A 283 -4.27 -3.39 24.33
C GLU A 283 -4.13 -3.94 22.90
N GLN A 284 -5.10 -3.66 22.02
CA GLN A 284 -4.99 -4.04 20.60
C GLN A 284 -3.81 -3.33 19.92
N TYR A 285 -3.60 -2.04 20.17
CA TYR A 285 -2.46 -1.32 19.64
C TYR A 285 -1.13 -1.98 20.05
N VAL A 286 -0.95 -2.25 21.34
CA VAL A 286 0.27 -2.87 21.88
C VAL A 286 0.48 -4.28 21.30
N LYS A 287 -0.59 -5.02 21.06
CA LYS A 287 -0.55 -6.35 20.43
C LYS A 287 -0.11 -6.27 18.97
N LEU A 288 -0.65 -5.32 18.20
CA LEU A 288 -0.37 -5.15 16.78
C LEU A 288 0.95 -4.42 16.51
N SER A 289 1.49 -3.72 17.50
CA SER A 289 2.74 -2.95 17.38
C SER A 289 3.72 -3.32 18.51
N PRO A 290 4.23 -4.57 18.54
CA PRO A 290 5.08 -5.07 19.62
C PRO A 290 6.40 -4.31 19.78
N HIS A 291 6.85 -3.63 18.72
CA HIS A 291 8.08 -2.83 18.68
C HIS A 291 7.83 -1.31 18.66
N ALA A 292 6.60 -0.85 18.91
CA ALA A 292 6.32 0.59 18.94
C ALA A 292 7.15 1.29 20.04
N PRO A 293 7.81 2.43 19.75
CA PRO A 293 8.62 3.14 20.74
C PRO A 293 7.84 3.60 21.98
N ASP A 294 6.55 3.91 21.80
CA ASP A 294 5.63 4.35 22.86
C ASP A 294 4.94 3.18 23.59
N ARG A 295 5.23 1.92 23.25
CA ARG A 295 4.59 0.73 23.84
C ARG A 295 4.57 0.72 25.37
N GLY A 296 5.70 1.05 26.00
CA GLY A 296 5.80 1.10 27.46
C GLY A 296 4.93 2.20 28.08
N ALA A 297 4.73 3.32 27.39
CA ALA A 297 3.80 4.36 27.81
C ALA A 297 2.35 3.89 27.68
N MET A 298 2.01 3.22 26.58
CA MET A 298 0.67 2.66 26.37
C MET A 298 0.31 1.60 27.42
N GLN A 299 1.26 0.74 27.81
CA GLN A 299 1.06 -0.23 28.89
C GLN A 299 0.75 0.43 30.24
N ARG A 300 1.39 1.55 30.57
CA ARG A 300 1.05 2.32 31.78
C ARG A 300 -0.34 2.95 31.69
N ALA A 301 -0.65 3.56 30.54
CA ALA A 301 -1.97 4.14 30.30
C ALA A 301 -3.10 3.11 30.43
N ILE A 302 -2.90 1.88 29.96
CA ILE A 302 -3.86 0.76 30.16
C ILE A 302 -4.12 0.54 31.66
N LEU A 303 -3.06 0.44 32.48
CA LEU A 303 -3.21 0.21 33.93
C LEU A 303 -3.92 1.37 34.65
N GLU A 304 -3.74 2.60 34.18
CA GLU A 304 -4.41 3.78 34.72
C GLU A 304 -5.90 3.79 34.34
N LEU A 305 -6.20 3.62 33.05
CA LEU A 305 -7.57 3.58 32.53
C LEU A 305 -8.41 2.47 33.17
N ARG A 306 -7.81 1.32 33.49
CA ARG A 306 -8.51 0.20 34.16
C ARG A 306 -8.84 0.47 35.64
N LYS A 307 -8.29 1.53 36.24
CA LYS A 307 -8.57 1.94 37.64
C LYS A 307 -9.63 3.04 37.75
N MET A 308 -9.95 3.69 36.63
CA MET A 308 -10.96 4.75 36.54
C MET A 308 -12.34 4.14 36.30
#